data_AF-A0A848TTE9-F1
#
_entry.id   AF-A0A848TTE9-F1
#
_cell.length_a   1.000
_cell.length_b   1.000
_cell.length_c   1.000
_cell.angle_alpha   90.00
_cell.angle_beta   90.00
_cell.angle_gamma   90.00
#
_symmetry.space_group_name_H-M   'P 1'
#
loop_
_entity.id
_entity.type
_entity.pdbx_description
1 polymer ?
#
loop_
_entity_poly.entity_id
_entity_poly.type
_entity_poly.pdbx_seq_one_letter_code
_entity_poly.pdbx_strand_id
1 'polypeptide(L)'
;NDFTYDEFCEWIWISCNYTPFMSLVKKNGCEYADGGLGSMVPIEEAIKRGATEIDAIILQTETTLFNRMPSKNAFALLTAMFAFMLDRIEHQNIRIGKYVANHHNAVINFYYTPAVLTTNSLIFNKQKMTTWWESGYNFAKYKNLETSQLDLTLE
;
A
#
# COMPACT_ATOMS: atom_id res chain seq x y z
N ASN A 1 -10.53 -23.52 -11.31
CA ASN A 1 -10.58 -23.20 -9.86
C ASN A 1 -9.30 -23.72 -9.26
N ASP A 2 -8.32 -22.84 -9.14
CA ASP A 2 -6.92 -23.23 -8.85
C ASP A 2 -6.63 -23.34 -7.36
N PHE A 3 -7.58 -22.98 -6.49
CA PHE A 3 -7.49 -23.02 -5.03
C PHE A 3 -8.88 -23.02 -4.37
N THR A 4 -8.91 -23.39 -3.09
CA THR A 4 -10.09 -23.39 -2.21
C THR A 4 -10.28 -22.05 -1.49
N TYR A 5 -11.48 -21.81 -0.96
CA TYR A 5 -11.76 -20.61 -0.15
C TYR A 5 -10.85 -20.53 1.08
N ASP A 6 -10.61 -21.65 1.76
CA ASP A 6 -9.77 -21.70 2.95
C ASP A 6 -8.31 -21.36 2.62
N GLU A 7 -7.78 -21.84 1.49
CA GLU A 7 -6.45 -21.47 1.02
C GLU A 7 -6.35 -19.97 0.71
N PHE A 8 -7.38 -19.38 0.10
CA PHE A 8 -7.42 -17.94 -0.13
C PHE A 8 -7.41 -17.16 1.19
N CYS A 9 -8.26 -17.53 2.14
CA CYS A 9 -8.30 -16.89 3.47
C CYS A 9 -6.96 -17.01 4.20
N GLU A 10 -6.30 -18.16 4.10
CA GLU A 10 -4.98 -18.36 4.68
C GLU A 10 -3.92 -17.47 4.03
N TRP A 11 -3.93 -17.31 2.70
CA TRP A 11 -3.01 -16.39 2.03
C TRP A 11 -3.23 -14.94 2.44
N ILE A 12 -4.48 -14.51 2.59
CA ILE A 12 -4.80 -13.17 3.10
C ILE A 12 -4.27 -13.01 4.54
N TRP A 13 -4.45 -14.01 5.40
CA TRP A 13 -3.93 -13.99 6.77
C TRP A 13 -2.40 -13.92 6.81
N ILE A 14 -1.72 -14.71 5.98
CA ILE A 14 -0.26 -14.68 5.86
C ILE A 14 0.21 -13.31 5.38
N SER A 15 -0.48 -12.73 4.39
CA SER A 15 -0.11 -11.47 3.78
C SER A 15 -0.19 -10.27 4.72
N CYS A 16 -0.94 -10.37 5.84
CA CYS A 16 -1.06 -9.33 6.86
C CYS A 16 -0.33 -9.67 8.18
N ASN A 17 0.64 -10.57 8.13
CA ASN A 17 1.37 -11.07 9.30
C ASN A 17 2.42 -10.08 9.84
N TYR A 18 1.95 -9.08 10.60
CA TYR A 18 2.72 -7.92 11.02
C TYR A 18 3.82 -8.25 12.05
N THR A 19 5.02 -8.56 11.56
CA THR A 19 6.19 -8.93 12.38
C THR A 19 6.82 -7.67 13.01
N PRO A 20 7.28 -7.68 14.29
CA PRO A 20 7.37 -8.81 15.22
C PRO A 20 6.14 -8.98 16.14
N PHE A 21 5.01 -8.35 15.84
CA PHE A 21 3.82 -8.41 16.68
C PHE A 21 3.01 -9.69 16.49
N MET A 22 3.15 -10.28 15.31
CA MET A 22 2.56 -11.56 14.94
C MET A 22 3.68 -12.58 14.65
N SER A 23 3.38 -13.85 14.89
CA SER A 23 4.34 -14.95 14.70
C SER A 23 4.43 -15.34 13.23
N LEU A 24 5.62 -15.73 12.77
CA LEU A 24 5.81 -16.24 11.41
C LEU A 24 4.93 -17.46 11.15
N VAL A 25 4.36 -17.53 9.95
CA VAL A 25 3.58 -18.69 9.51
C VAL A 25 4.51 -19.69 8.85
N LYS A 26 4.44 -20.97 9.27
CA LYS A 26 5.22 -22.07 8.70
C LYS A 26 4.34 -22.88 7.78
N LYS A 27 4.67 -22.92 6.48
CA LYS A 27 3.94 -23.72 5.49
C LYS A 27 4.90 -24.26 4.45
N ASN A 28 4.75 -25.54 4.08
CA ASN A 28 5.56 -26.20 3.04
C ASN A 28 7.09 -26.05 3.24
N GLY A 29 7.56 -26.02 4.50
CA GLY A 29 8.98 -25.85 4.83
C GLY A 29 9.50 -24.41 4.75
N CYS A 30 8.65 -23.43 4.42
CA CYS A 30 8.98 -22.01 4.37
C CYS A 30 8.39 -21.25 5.56
N GLU A 31 9.01 -20.12 5.92
CA GLU A 31 8.50 -19.16 6.88
C GLU A 31 7.99 -17.91 6.14
N TYR A 32 6.78 -17.45 6.50
CA TYR A 32 6.12 -16.33 5.85
C TYR A 32 5.81 -15.21 6.85
N ALA A 33 5.99 -13.98 6.38
CA ALA A 33 5.67 -12.73 7.06
C ALA A 33 4.80 -11.84 6.14
N ASP A 34 4.44 -10.66 6.63
CA ASP A 34 3.68 -9.65 5.88
C ASP A 34 4.28 -9.36 4.50
N GLY A 35 3.41 -9.29 3.47
CA GLY A 35 3.81 -9.08 2.09
C GLY A 35 4.49 -7.73 1.83
N GLY A 36 4.16 -6.70 2.63
CA GLY A 36 4.74 -5.36 2.53
C GLY A 36 6.25 -5.32 2.80
N LEU A 37 6.81 -6.35 3.46
CA LEU A 37 8.25 -6.50 3.65
C LEU A 37 9.00 -6.89 2.38
N GLY A 38 8.31 -7.40 1.36
CA GLY A 38 8.90 -7.79 0.07
C GLY A 38 8.40 -6.96 -1.10
N SER A 39 7.09 -6.81 -1.22
CA SER A 39 6.46 -6.00 -2.26
C SER A 39 5.26 -5.25 -1.71
N MET A 40 5.42 -3.93 -1.56
CA MET A 40 4.37 -3.01 -1.16
C MET A 40 3.76 -2.37 -2.42
N VAL A 41 2.46 -2.58 -2.63
CA VAL A 41 1.73 -2.15 -3.84
C VAL A 41 2.29 -2.85 -5.11
N PRO A 42 1.90 -4.11 -5.38
CA PRO A 42 2.52 -4.97 -6.40
C PRO A 42 2.07 -4.62 -7.83
N ILE A 43 2.34 -3.40 -8.29
CA ILE A 43 1.99 -2.87 -9.62
C ILE A 43 2.64 -3.71 -10.73
N GLU A 44 3.92 -4.05 -10.57
CA GLU A 44 4.65 -4.86 -11.53
C GLU A 44 3.98 -6.23 -11.73
N GLU A 45 3.53 -6.87 -10.64
CA GLU A 45 2.87 -8.17 -10.70
C GLU A 45 1.51 -8.08 -11.38
N ALA A 46 0.76 -7.00 -11.16
CA ALA A 46 -0.50 -6.76 -11.86
C ALA A 46 -0.29 -6.63 -13.38
N ILE A 47 0.75 -5.89 -13.81
CA ILE A 47 1.08 -5.74 -15.24
C ILE A 47 1.54 -7.08 -15.84
N LYS A 48 2.37 -7.85 -15.12
CA LYS A 48 2.81 -9.19 -15.56
C LYS A 48 1.62 -10.15 -15.78
N ARG A 49 0.55 -9.97 -15.01
CA ARG A 49 -0.71 -10.73 -15.16
C ARG A 49 -1.63 -10.20 -16.26
N GLY A 50 -1.21 -9.15 -16.98
CA GLY A 50 -1.91 -8.60 -18.15
C GLY A 50 -2.79 -7.38 -17.84
N ALA A 51 -2.67 -6.75 -16.67
CA ALA A 51 -3.39 -5.51 -16.41
C ALA A 51 -2.87 -4.37 -17.29
N THR A 52 -3.78 -3.75 -18.06
CA THR A 52 -3.49 -2.60 -18.92
C THR A 52 -3.86 -1.26 -18.29
N GLU A 53 -4.72 -1.28 -17.27
CA GLU A 53 -5.14 -0.12 -16.49
C GLU A 53 -5.14 -0.50 -15.01
N ILE A 54 -4.52 0.33 -14.17
CA ILE A 54 -4.27 0.04 -12.77
C ILE A 54 -4.58 1.27 -11.92
N ASP A 55 -5.54 1.15 -11.00
CA ASP A 55 -5.78 2.13 -9.95
C ASP A 55 -5.01 1.73 -8.68
N ALA A 56 -3.92 2.46 -8.39
CA ALA A 56 -3.05 2.19 -7.25
C ALA A 56 -3.41 3.12 -6.07
N ILE A 57 -3.96 2.56 -5.00
CA ILE A 57 -4.27 3.28 -3.77
C ILE A 57 -3.04 3.28 -2.85
N ILE A 58 -2.52 4.47 -2.59
CA ILE A 58 -1.33 4.69 -1.75
C ILE A 58 -1.78 5.36 -0.46
N LEU A 59 -1.68 4.64 0.67
CA LEU A 59 -2.08 5.14 1.99
C LEU A 59 -1.02 6.05 2.65
N GLN A 60 -0.35 6.85 1.82
CA GLN A 60 0.61 7.88 2.22
C GLN A 60 0.33 9.18 1.46
N THR A 61 0.93 10.28 1.92
CA THR A 61 0.91 11.55 1.18
C THR A 61 1.92 11.49 0.03
N GLU A 62 1.61 12.14 -1.09
CA GLU A 62 2.50 12.14 -2.27
C GLU A 62 3.88 12.74 -1.97
N THR A 63 3.93 13.77 -1.12
CA THR A 63 5.17 14.33 -0.59
C THR A 63 5.38 13.87 0.85
N THR A 64 6.61 13.52 1.20
CA THR A 64 6.97 13.12 2.56
C THR A 64 6.88 14.32 3.50
N LEU A 65 5.84 14.37 4.35
CA LEU A 65 5.60 15.47 5.29
C LEU A 65 6.01 15.11 6.73
N PHE A 66 7.14 14.40 6.92
CA PHE A 66 7.52 13.93 8.25
C PHE A 66 8.94 14.28 8.70
N ASN A 67 9.01 14.84 9.91
CA ASN A 67 10.22 14.85 10.72
C ASN A 67 10.13 13.67 11.71
N ARG A 68 10.95 12.63 11.53
CA ARG A 68 10.93 11.45 12.40
C ARG A 68 11.47 11.82 13.78
N MET A 69 10.69 11.60 14.84
CA MET A 69 11.15 11.87 16.19
C MET A 69 12.24 10.88 16.62
N PRO A 70 13.19 11.29 17.48
CA PRO A 70 14.22 10.39 18.02
C PRO A 70 13.61 9.19 18.75
N SER A 71 14.20 8.02 18.55
CA SER A 71 13.79 6.80 19.25
C SER A 71 14.13 6.89 20.73
N LYS A 72 13.15 6.63 21.60
CA LYS A 72 13.31 6.72 23.06
C LYS A 72 13.63 5.38 23.74
N ASN A 73 13.44 4.26 23.03
CA ASN A 73 13.70 2.91 23.52
C ASN A 73 13.91 1.94 22.33
N ALA A 74 14.38 0.73 22.63
CA ALA A 74 14.71 -0.29 21.61
C ALA A 74 13.50 -0.67 20.75
N PHE A 75 12.31 -0.71 21.33
CA PHE A 75 11.09 -1.03 20.60
C PHE A 75 10.68 0.11 19.64
N ALA A 76 10.76 1.36 20.09
CA ALA A 76 10.55 2.53 19.24
C ALA A 76 11.56 2.58 18.08
N LEU A 77 12.82 2.22 18.34
CA LEU A 77 13.84 2.10 17.30
C LEU A 77 13.48 1.02 16.28
N LEU A 78 13.07 -0.16 16.75
CA LEU A 78 12.67 -1.27 15.88
C LEU A 78 11.49 -0.88 14.99
N THR A 79 10.42 -0.30 15.56
CA THR A 79 9.26 0.16 14.78
C THR A 79 9.65 1.25 13.78
N ALA A 80 10.51 2.20 14.18
CA ALA A 80 10.99 3.25 13.28
C ALA A 80 11.85 2.71 12.14
N MET A 81 12.66 1.67 12.39
CA MET A 81 13.43 0.96 11.35
C MET A 81 12.51 0.21 10.39
N PHE A 82 11.51 -0.53 10.89
CA PHE A 82 10.54 -1.20 10.02
C PHE A 82 9.76 -0.21 9.16
N ALA A 83 9.26 0.88 9.73
CA ALA A 83 8.60 1.93 8.98
C ALA A 83 9.54 2.56 7.92
N PHE A 84 10.83 2.74 8.23
CA PHE A 84 11.82 3.16 7.22
C PHE A 84 11.91 2.19 6.05
N MET A 85 12.07 0.90 6.33
CA MET A 85 12.24 -0.10 5.29
C MET A 85 10.99 -0.20 4.40
N LEU A 86 9.80 -0.19 5.00
CA LEU A 86 8.53 -0.22 4.26
C LEU A 86 8.37 0.99 3.34
N ASP A 87 8.66 2.21 3.81
CA ASP A 87 8.64 3.41 2.97
C ASP A 87 9.60 3.28 1.76
N ARG A 88 10.80 2.71 1.98
CA ARG A 88 11.78 2.52 0.90
C ARG A 88 11.32 1.48 -0.12
N ILE A 89 10.73 0.37 0.34
CA ILE A 89 10.19 -0.67 -0.53
C ILE A 89 9.03 -0.11 -1.37
N GLU A 90 8.10 0.61 -0.76
CA GLU A 90 6.97 1.25 -1.46
C GLU A 90 7.44 2.22 -2.55
N HIS A 91 8.37 3.13 -2.22
CA HIS A 91 8.95 4.04 -3.21
C HIS A 91 9.62 3.31 -4.38
N GLN A 92 10.33 2.21 -4.10
CA GLN A 92 10.95 1.40 -5.15
C GLN A 92 9.91 0.68 -6.00
N ASN A 93 8.89 0.08 -5.37
CA ASN A 93 7.81 -0.63 -6.06
C ASN A 93 7.01 0.31 -6.98
N ILE A 94 6.70 1.52 -6.52
CA ILE A 94 6.05 2.55 -7.35
C ILE A 94 6.95 2.93 -8.54
N ARG A 95 8.25 3.14 -8.32
CA ARG A 95 9.19 3.51 -9.40
C ARG A 95 9.34 2.40 -10.44
N ILE A 96 9.49 1.15 -9.99
CA ILE A 96 9.57 -0.02 -10.86
C ILE A 96 8.25 -0.20 -11.61
N GLY A 97 7.11 -0.10 -10.92
CA GLY A 97 5.77 -0.20 -11.50
C GLY A 97 5.56 0.81 -12.64
N LYS A 98 5.92 2.09 -12.42
CA LYS A 98 5.88 3.12 -13.47
C LYS A 98 6.76 2.77 -14.68
N TYR A 99 7.96 2.26 -14.43
CA TYR A 99 8.88 1.86 -15.50
C TYR A 99 8.33 0.68 -16.32
N VAL A 100 7.82 -0.35 -15.65
CA VAL A 100 7.24 -1.53 -16.28
C VAL A 100 5.98 -1.18 -17.06
N ALA A 101 5.13 -0.29 -16.53
CA ALA A 101 3.93 0.18 -17.20
C ALA A 101 4.24 0.89 -18.52
N ASN A 102 5.24 1.78 -18.51
CA ASN A 102 5.69 2.46 -19.74
C ASN A 102 6.15 1.47 -20.81
N HIS A 103 6.79 0.37 -20.42
CA HIS A 103 7.26 -0.65 -21.37
C HIS A 103 6.14 -1.56 -21.89
N HIS A 104 5.05 -1.71 -21.13
CA HIS A 104 3.92 -2.58 -21.48
C HIS A 104 2.67 -1.79 -21.91
N ASN A 105 2.82 -0.48 -22.17
CA ASN A 105 1.72 0.44 -22.50
C ASN A 105 0.54 0.36 -21.52
N ALA A 106 0.82 0.17 -20.23
CA ALA A 106 -0.18 0.17 -19.18
C ALA A 106 -0.35 1.56 -18.55
N VAL A 107 -1.58 1.92 -18.20
CA VAL A 107 -1.93 3.17 -17.51
C VAL A 107 -2.00 2.92 -16.01
N ILE A 108 -1.39 3.81 -15.21
CA ILE A 108 -1.47 3.75 -13.75
C ILE A 108 -2.04 5.06 -13.21
N ASN A 109 -3.16 4.97 -12.50
CA ASN A 109 -3.77 6.06 -11.76
C ASN A 109 -3.40 5.94 -10.27
N PHE A 110 -2.61 6.88 -9.75
CA PHE A 110 -2.22 6.86 -8.34
C PHE A 110 -3.22 7.64 -7.48
N TYR A 111 -3.71 7.04 -6.40
CA TYR A 111 -4.58 7.68 -5.41
C TYR A 111 -3.84 7.81 -4.08
N TYR A 112 -3.16 8.94 -3.88
CA TYR A 112 -2.54 9.29 -2.61
C TYR A 112 -3.56 9.84 -1.62
N THR A 113 -3.39 9.52 -0.35
CA THR A 113 -4.16 10.16 0.72
C THR A 113 -3.77 11.65 0.84
N PRO A 114 -4.75 12.56 1.06
CA PRO A 114 -4.47 14.00 1.14
C PRO A 114 -3.77 14.41 2.43
N ALA A 115 -3.87 13.58 3.47
CA ALA A 115 -3.30 13.82 4.77
C ALA A 115 -2.81 12.51 5.38
N VAL A 116 -1.90 12.62 6.34
CA VAL A 116 -1.40 11.46 7.05
C VAL A 116 -2.51 10.86 7.91
N LEU A 117 -2.75 9.57 7.73
CA LEU A 117 -3.75 8.83 8.50
C LEU A 117 -3.27 8.59 9.94
N THR A 118 -2.16 7.86 10.12
CA THR A 118 -1.65 7.52 11.45
C THR A 118 -0.12 7.42 11.47
N THR A 119 0.47 7.71 12.63
CA THR A 119 1.89 7.45 12.93
C THR A 119 2.09 6.14 13.70
N ASN A 120 1.00 5.48 14.11
CA ASN A 120 1.01 4.19 14.77
C ASN A 120 -0.21 3.37 14.36
N SER A 121 0.02 2.37 13.51
CA SER A 121 -1.03 1.49 12.97
C SER A 121 -1.57 0.49 13.98
N LEU A 122 -0.93 0.33 15.15
CA LEU A 122 -1.39 -0.56 16.22
C LEU A 122 -2.50 0.07 17.08
N ILE A 123 -2.80 1.35 16.89
CA ILE A 123 -3.84 2.06 17.65
C ILE A 123 -5.13 2.12 16.84
N PHE A 124 -6.13 1.37 17.28
CA PHE A 124 -7.46 1.44 16.71
C PHE A 124 -8.26 2.60 17.30
N ASN A 125 -8.84 3.45 16.43
CA ASN A 125 -9.79 4.48 16.82
C ASN A 125 -10.97 4.49 15.84
N LYS A 126 -12.12 3.99 16.30
CA LYS A 126 -13.33 3.83 15.48
C LYS A 126 -13.74 5.14 14.79
N GLN A 127 -13.79 6.25 15.53
CA GLN A 127 -14.25 7.53 14.99
C GLN A 127 -13.31 8.03 13.90
N LYS A 128 -12.00 8.09 14.18
CA LYS A 128 -10.99 8.51 13.19
C LYS A 128 -11.02 7.64 11.93
N MET A 129 -11.07 6.31 12.11
CA MET A 129 -11.09 5.37 10.99
C MET A 129 -12.36 5.49 10.15
N THR A 130 -13.51 5.77 10.77
CA THR A 130 -14.76 6.02 10.04
C THR A 130 -14.63 7.28 9.18
N THR A 131 -14.06 8.35 9.73
CA THR A 131 -13.78 9.58 8.98
C THR A 131 -12.79 9.36 7.84
N TRP A 132 -11.73 8.58 8.03
CA TRP A 132 -10.77 8.27 6.95
C TRP A 132 -11.42 7.47 5.83
N TRP A 133 -12.29 6.51 6.16
CA TRP A 133 -13.03 5.74 5.17
C TRP A 133 -13.92 6.63 4.31
N GLU A 134 -14.75 7.48 4.94
CA GLU A 134 -15.61 8.43 4.24
C GLU A 134 -14.80 9.40 3.38
N SER A 135 -13.67 9.90 3.90
CA SER A 135 -12.78 10.79 3.16
C SER A 135 -12.16 10.10 1.94
N GLY A 136 -11.67 8.87 2.09
CA GLY A 136 -11.08 8.10 0.98
C GLY A 136 -12.11 7.75 -0.10
N TYR A 137 -13.32 7.35 0.30
CA TYR A 137 -14.43 7.09 -0.62
C TYR A 137 -14.80 8.34 -1.43
N ASN A 138 -14.98 9.49 -0.75
CA ASN A 138 -15.29 10.74 -1.42
C ASN A 138 -14.16 11.18 -2.36
N PHE A 139 -12.91 11.08 -1.91
CA PHE A 139 -11.75 11.41 -2.74
C PHE A 139 -11.71 10.58 -4.03
N ALA A 140 -11.84 9.26 -3.94
CA ALA A 140 -11.86 8.38 -5.11
C ALA A 140 -13.03 8.69 -6.04
N LYS A 141 -14.21 9.00 -5.48
CA LYS A 141 -15.40 9.38 -6.26
C LYS A 141 -15.21 10.65 -7.09
N TYR A 142 -14.52 11.66 -6.55
CA TYR A 142 -14.37 12.96 -7.21
C TYR A 142 -13.10 13.09 -8.05
N LYS A 143 -12.05 12.33 -7.76
CA LYS A 143 -10.78 12.41 -8.50
C LYS A 143 -10.92 12.18 -10.00
N ASN A 144 -11.73 11.19 -10.40
CA ASN A 144 -11.94 10.87 -11.82
C ASN A 144 -12.73 11.97 -12.55
N LEU A 145 -13.55 12.75 -11.83
CA LEU A 145 -14.27 13.88 -12.39
C LEU A 145 -13.33 15.06 -12.67
N GLU A 146 -12.34 15.30 -11.81
CA GLU A 146 -11.33 16.36 -12.01
C GLU A 146 -10.38 16.02 -13.18
N THR A 147 -9.93 14.76 -13.29
CA THR A 147 -9.09 14.32 -14.43
C THR A 147 -9.86 14.41 -15.76
N SER A 148 -11.14 14.01 -15.79
CA SER A 148 -11.98 14.08 -17.00
C SER A 148 -12.31 15.51 -17.45
N GLN A 149 -12.36 16.50 -16.55
CA GLN A 149 -12.61 17.90 -16.90
C GLN A 149 -11.38 18.60 -17.51
N LEU A 150 -10.18 18.18 -17.14
CA LEU A 150 -8.93 18.68 -17.72
C LEU A 150 -8.75 18.21 -19.17
N ASP A 151 -9.17 16.99 -19.49
CA ASP A 151 -9.14 16.47 -20.87
C ASP A 151 -10.15 17.17 -21.78
N LEU A 152 -11.30 17.61 -21.25
CA LEU A 152 -12.34 18.35 -21.98
C LEU A 152 -11.99 19.82 -22.27
N THR A 153 -10.90 20.35 -21.72
CA THR A 153 -10.46 21.75 -21.92
C THR A 153 -9.25 21.87 -22.85
N LEU A 154 -8.77 20.76 -23.42
CA LEU A 154 -7.64 20.71 -24.36
C LEU A 154 -8.04 20.44 -25.83
N GLU A 155 -9.33 20.51 -26.17
CA GLU A 155 -9.84 20.62 -27.56
C GLU A 155 -10.23 22.05 -27.91
#